data_AF-A0A937V9T6-F1
#
_entry.id   AF-A0A937V9T6-F1
#
_cell.length_a   1.000
_cell.length_b   1.000
_cell.length_c   1.000
_cell.angle_alpha   90.00
_cell.angle_beta   90.00
_cell.angle_gamma   90.00
#
_symmetry.space_group_name_H-M   'P 1'
#
loop_
_entity.id
_entity.type
_entity.pdbx_description
1 polymer ?
#
loop_
_entity_poly.entity_id
_entity_poly.type
_entity_poly.pdbx_seq_one_letter_code
_entity_poly.pdbx_strand_id
1 'polypeptide(L)'
;RSKGRMLLASRVLLPVAVLLLAVARTTPAALVALALGGYALINQLAITNTMIQLIVPDDLRGRVLSTYTWALGGFWPIGALLTGWTAEALGATRTVLLVAGISAVIALAGWAAFPGVRRMD
;
A
#
# COMPACT_ATOMS: atom_id res chain seq x y z
N ARG A 1 9.44 -13.44 12.88
CA ARG A 1 8.30 -14.22 13.42
C ARG A 1 6.90 -13.73 13.04
N SER A 2 6.61 -12.45 12.77
CA SER A 2 5.28 -12.01 12.27
C SER A 2 5.32 -11.00 11.11
N LYS A 3 6.52 -10.58 10.67
CA LYS A 3 6.74 -9.46 9.77
C LYS A 3 6.07 -9.67 8.41
N GLY A 4 6.18 -10.86 7.82
CA GLY A 4 5.51 -11.19 6.55
C GLY A 4 3.98 -11.13 6.62
N ARG A 5 3.37 -11.57 7.73
CA ARG A 5 1.90 -11.50 7.93
C ARG A 5 1.45 -10.07 8.21
N MET A 6 2.19 -9.31 9.01
CA MET A 6 1.89 -7.89 9.25
C MET A 6 1.99 -7.07 7.96
N LEU A 7 2.98 -7.35 7.10
CA LEU A 7 3.12 -6.68 5.81
C LEU A 7 1.90 -6.91 4.92
N LEU A 8 1.46 -8.16 4.80
CA LEU A 8 0.29 -8.54 4.00
C LEU A 8 -1.00 -7.96 4.58
N ALA A 9 -1.17 -7.97 5.90
CA ALA A 9 -2.31 -7.37 6.56
C ALA A 9 -2.37 -5.85 6.31
N SER A 10 -1.25 -5.14 6.43
CA SER A 10 -1.18 -3.71 6.13
C SER A 10 -1.42 -3.39 4.65
N ARG A 11 -1.01 -4.27 3.73
CA ARG A 11 -1.32 -4.15 2.30
C ARG A 11 -2.80 -4.20 1.99
N VAL A 12 -3.55 -5.00 2.72
CA VAL A 12 -5.02 -5.09 2.58
C VAL A 12 -5.72 -3.96 3.36
N LEU A 13 -5.21 -3.60 4.53
CA LEU A 13 -5.80 -2.56 5.38
C LEU A 13 -5.77 -1.18 4.71
N LEU A 14 -4.70 -0.86 3.98
CA LEU A 14 -4.55 0.44 3.32
C LEU A 14 -5.70 0.77 2.33
N PRO A 15 -5.99 -0.06 1.31
CA PRO A 15 -7.10 0.23 0.39
C PRO A 15 -8.46 0.17 1.09
N VAL A 16 -8.65 -0.68 2.11
CA VAL A 16 -9.88 -0.71 2.91
C VAL A 16 -10.08 0.62 3.66
N ALA A 17 -9.04 1.16 4.27
CA ALA A 17 -9.10 2.46 4.93
C ALA A 17 -9.44 3.61 3.95
N VAL A 18 -8.89 3.56 2.73
CA VAL A 18 -9.21 4.54 1.68
C VAL A 18 -10.67 4.40 1.20
N LEU A 19 -11.19 3.18 1.06
CA LEU A 19 -12.60 2.95 0.73
C LEU A 19 -13.53 3.46 1.84
N LEU A 20 -13.18 3.23 3.11
CA LEU A 20 -13.92 3.78 4.25
C LEU A 20 -13.92 5.30 4.23
N LEU A 21 -12.78 5.92 3.92
CA LEU A 21 -12.67 7.38 3.78
C LEU A 21 -13.57 7.92 2.66
N ALA A 22 -13.64 7.23 1.52
CA ALA A 22 -14.47 7.63 0.39
C ALA A 22 -15.98 7.64 0.70
N VAL A 23 -16.43 6.79 1.61
CA VAL A 23 -17.85 6.67 2.02
C VAL A 23 -18.13 7.43 3.33
N ALA A 24 -17.11 7.92 4.02
CA ALA A 24 -17.25 8.63 5.28
C ALA A 24 -18.00 9.97 5.10
N ARG A 25 -19.22 10.06 5.66
CA ARG A 25 -20.04 11.29 5.65
C ARG A 25 -19.92 12.13 6.92
N THR A 26 -19.22 11.61 7.94
CA THR A 26 -19.08 12.25 9.25
C THR A 26 -17.60 12.46 9.56
N THR A 27 -17.25 13.61 10.15
CA THR A 27 -15.87 13.95 10.53
C THR A 27 -15.18 12.87 11.39
N PRO A 28 -15.82 12.27 12.41
CA PRO A 28 -15.19 11.22 13.20
C PRO A 28 -14.84 9.96 12.39
N ALA A 29 -15.73 9.53 11.49
CA ALA A 29 -15.48 8.38 10.62
C ALA A 29 -14.31 8.64 9.66
N ALA A 30 -14.20 9.86 9.12
CA ALA A 30 -13.08 10.25 8.27
C ALA A 30 -11.74 10.24 9.04
N LEU A 31 -11.72 10.74 10.29
CA LEU A 31 -10.53 10.71 11.14
C LEU A 31 -10.07 9.28 11.45
N VAL A 32 -11.00 8.38 11.76
CA VAL A 32 -10.68 6.97 11.99
C VAL A 32 -10.11 6.32 10.71
N ALA A 33 -10.73 6.57 9.56
CA ALA A 33 -10.24 6.06 8.28
C ALA A 33 -8.83 6.58 7.95
N LEU A 34 -8.56 7.87 8.18
CA LEU A 34 -7.23 8.46 8.01
C LEU A 34 -6.20 7.86 8.98
N ALA A 35 -6.56 7.65 10.25
CA ALA A 35 -5.68 7.02 11.23
C ALA A 35 -5.31 5.59 10.82
N LEU A 36 -6.29 4.79 10.37
CA LEU A 36 -6.07 3.43 9.88
C LEU A 36 -5.21 3.41 8.61
N GLY A 37 -5.47 4.32 7.66
CA GLY A 37 -4.70 4.44 6.43
C GLY A 37 -3.24 4.84 6.70
N GLY A 38 -3.02 5.83 7.57
CA GLY A 38 -1.69 6.26 7.99
C GLY A 38 -0.91 5.15 8.69
N TYR A 39 -1.55 4.44 9.63
CA TYR A 39 -0.95 3.28 10.28
C TYR A 39 -0.55 2.20 9.26
N ALA A 40 -1.44 1.84 8.34
CA ALA A 40 -1.18 0.82 7.33
C ALA A 40 -0.01 1.21 6.40
N LEU A 41 0.06 2.47 5.98
CA LEU A 41 1.14 3.00 5.14
C LEU A 41 2.50 2.92 5.84
N ILE A 42 2.58 3.45 7.07
CA ILE A 42 3.83 3.48 7.84
C ILE A 42 4.30 2.06 8.13
N ASN A 43 3.39 1.18 8.57
CA ASN A 43 3.75 -0.21 8.88
C ASN A 43 4.26 -0.94 7.63
N GLN A 44 3.65 -0.72 6.47
CA GLN A 44 4.10 -1.33 5.22
C GLN A 44 5.49 -0.85 4.81
N LEU A 45 5.76 0.44 4.91
CA LEU A 45 7.07 1.02 4.60
C LEU A 45 8.15 0.51 5.56
N ALA A 46 7.86 0.52 6.87
CA ALA A 46 8.78 0.07 7.90
C ALA A 46 9.13 -1.41 7.77
N ILE A 47 8.13 -2.28 7.58
CA ILE A 47 8.37 -3.72 7.42
C ILE A 47 9.11 -4.00 6.12
N THR A 48 8.76 -3.35 5.00
CA THR A 48 9.44 -3.57 3.72
C THR A 48 10.92 -3.20 3.82
N ASN A 49 11.23 -2.03 4.38
CA ASN A 49 12.61 -1.60 4.62
C ASN A 49 13.37 -2.58 5.53
N THR A 50 12.72 -3.05 6.60
CA THR A 50 13.33 -4.02 7.53
C THR A 50 13.58 -5.36 6.86
N MET A 51 12.66 -5.84 6.01
CA MET A 51 12.82 -7.12 5.30
C MET A 51 13.94 -7.05 4.27
N ILE A 52 14.05 -5.94 3.54
CA ILE A 52 15.18 -5.71 2.62
C ILE A 52 16.49 -5.77 3.40
N GLN A 53 16.58 -5.13 4.56
CA GLN A 53 17.80 -5.16 5.37
C GLN A 53 18.15 -6.55 5.90
N LEU A 54 17.14 -7.37 6.25
CA LEU A 54 17.35 -8.70 6.85
C LEU A 54 17.62 -9.82 5.84
N ILE A 55 17.04 -9.75 4.65
CA ILE A 55 17.07 -10.84 3.67
C ILE A 55 18.16 -10.61 2.61
N VAL A 56 18.50 -9.35 2.32
CA VAL A 56 19.43 -9.02 1.24
C VAL A 56 20.88 -9.05 1.76
N PRO A 57 21.78 -9.78 1.05
CA PRO A 57 23.22 -9.76 1.31
C PRO A 57 23.82 -8.35 1.33
N ASP A 58 24.83 -8.12 2.17
CA ASP A 58 25.43 -6.79 2.38
C ASP A 58 25.93 -6.14 1.08
N ASP A 59 26.51 -6.93 0.18
CA ASP A 59 27.06 -6.51 -1.12
C ASP A 59 25.98 -6.06 -2.12
N LEU A 60 24.75 -6.58 -1.99
CA LEU A 60 23.63 -6.25 -2.86
C LEU A 60 22.64 -5.25 -2.24
N ARG A 61 22.73 -4.99 -0.93
CA ARG A 61 21.75 -4.19 -0.19
C ARG A 61 21.57 -2.79 -0.78
N GLY A 62 22.67 -2.12 -1.12
CA GLY A 62 22.63 -0.80 -1.76
C GLY A 62 21.87 -0.81 -3.09
N ARG A 63 22.13 -1.81 -3.93
CA ARG A 63 21.46 -1.95 -5.25
C ARG A 63 19.97 -2.23 -5.10
N VAL A 64 19.60 -3.14 -4.21
CA VAL A 64 18.18 -3.47 -3.96
C VAL A 64 17.44 -2.25 -3.41
N LEU A 65 18.05 -1.51 -2.47
CA LEU A 65 17.44 -0.31 -1.91
C LEU A 65 17.30 0.79 -2.97
N SER A 66 18.29 0.98 -3.85
CA SER A 66 18.20 1.93 -4.97
C SER A 66 17.10 1.56 -5.97
N THR A 67 16.93 0.29 -6.32
CA THR A 67 15.82 -0.14 -7.18
C THR A 67 14.47 0.05 -6.49
N TYR A 68 14.39 -0.21 -5.18
CA TYR A 68 13.19 0.02 -4.39
C TYR A 68 12.79 1.50 -4.33
N THR A 69 13.75 2.41 -4.06
CA THR A 69 13.48 3.85 -4.02
C THR A 69 13.18 4.42 -5.40
N TRP A 70 13.85 3.93 -6.45
CA TRP A 70 13.54 4.31 -7.82
C TRP A 70 12.14 3.88 -8.23
N ALA A 71 11.71 2.66 -7.89
CA ALA A 71 10.36 2.19 -8.17
C ALA A 71 9.32 3.02 -7.40
N LEU A 72 9.52 3.24 -6.10
CA LEU A 72 8.60 4.07 -5.32
C LEU A 72 8.51 5.50 -5.86
N GLY A 73 9.65 6.14 -6.11
CA GLY A 73 9.68 7.53 -6.58
C GLY A 73 9.21 7.69 -8.02
N GLY A 74 9.52 6.73 -8.90
CA GLY A 74 9.21 6.81 -10.33
C GLY A 74 7.75 6.53 -10.65
N PHE A 75 7.13 5.57 -9.98
CA PHE A 75 5.72 5.22 -10.22
C PHE A 75 4.72 6.13 -9.49
N TRP A 76 5.14 6.80 -8.41
CA TRP A 76 4.29 7.73 -7.67
C TRP A 76 3.68 8.85 -8.51
N PRO A 77 4.45 9.65 -9.29
CA PRO A 77 3.88 10.73 -10.11
C PRO A 77 2.96 10.19 -11.22
N ILE A 78 3.27 9.03 -11.79
CA ILE A 78 2.41 8.40 -12.81
C ILE A 78 1.06 8.03 -12.20
N GLY A 79 1.06 7.40 -11.02
CA GLY A 79 -0.16 7.08 -10.29
C GLY A 79 -0.97 8.34 -9.94
N ALA A 80 -0.30 9.40 -9.50
CA ALA A 80 -0.94 10.68 -9.18
C ALA A 80 -1.58 11.33 -10.42
N LEU A 81 -0.90 11.34 -11.57
CA LEU A 81 -1.42 11.88 -12.82
C LEU A 81 -2.63 11.08 -13.31
N LEU A 82 -2.55 9.74 -13.32
CA LEU A 82 -3.67 8.88 -13.71
C LEU A 82 -4.88 9.07 -12.79
N THR A 83 -4.64 9.17 -11.48
CA THR A 83 -5.70 9.41 -10.49
C THR A 83 -6.29 10.81 -10.64
N GLY A 84 -5.48 11.83 -10.93
CA GLY A 84 -5.96 13.20 -11.18
C GLY A 84 -6.80 13.29 -12.44
N TRP A 85 -6.32 12.73 -13.56
CA TRP A 85 -7.03 12.71 -14.83
C TRP A 85 -8.38 11.97 -14.74
N THR A 86 -8.40 10.81 -14.06
CA THR A 86 -9.66 10.08 -13.80
C THR A 86 -10.58 10.84 -12.86
N ALA A 87 -10.04 11.57 -11.87
CA ALA A 87 -10.82 12.41 -10.97
C ALA A 87 -11.50 13.58 -11.69
N GLU A 88 -10.85 14.19 -12.69
CA GLU A 88 -11.47 15.22 -13.53
C GLU A 88 -12.60 14.64 -14.38
N ALA A 89 -12.43 13.42 -14.94
CA ALA A 89 -13.42 12.80 -15.81
C ALA A 89 -14.63 12.19 -15.07
N LEU A 90 -14.40 11.53 -13.94
CA LEU A 90 -15.40 10.71 -13.23
C LEU A 90 -15.83 11.33 -11.89
N GLY A 91 -15.16 12.39 -11.44
CA GLY A 91 -15.30 12.96 -10.10
C GLY A 91 -14.42 12.25 -9.06
N ALA A 92 -14.09 12.98 -7.99
CA ALA A 92 -13.17 12.52 -6.95
C ALA A 92 -13.62 11.23 -6.26
N THR A 93 -14.89 11.14 -5.86
CA THR A 93 -15.39 9.98 -5.07
C THR A 93 -15.35 8.69 -5.88
N ARG A 94 -15.81 8.70 -7.14
CA ARG A 94 -15.83 7.51 -8.01
C ARG A 94 -14.42 7.04 -8.34
N THR A 95 -13.51 7.97 -8.56
CA THR A 95 -12.10 7.68 -8.83
C THR A 95 -11.42 7.01 -7.64
N VAL A 96 -11.61 7.55 -6.43
CA VAL A 96 -11.05 6.96 -5.21
C VAL A 96 -11.59 5.53 -5.01
N LEU A 97 -12.89 5.30 -5.22
CA LEU A 97 -13.48 3.96 -5.13
C LEU A 97 -12.87 2.99 -6.15
N LEU A 98 -12.67 3.42 -7.39
CA LEU A 98 -12.06 2.60 -8.44
C LEU A 98 -10.61 2.26 -8.10
N VAL A 99 -9.78 3.25 -7.79
CA VAL A 99 -8.35 3.06 -7.51
C VAL A 99 -8.15 2.23 -6.24
N ALA A 100 -8.91 2.51 -5.18
CA ALA A 100 -8.83 1.74 -3.94
C ALA A 100 -9.37 0.32 -4.12
N GLY A 101 -10.42 0.14 -4.94
CA GLY A 101 -10.94 -1.19 -5.29
C GLY A 101 -9.93 -2.03 -6.07
N ILE A 102 -9.31 -1.47 -7.11
CA ILE A 102 -8.24 -2.14 -7.88
C ILE A 102 -7.07 -2.49 -6.95
N SER A 103 -6.67 -1.56 -6.08
CA SER A 103 -5.60 -1.78 -5.10
C SER A 103 -5.94 -2.89 -4.10
N ALA A 104 -7.20 -2.98 -3.65
CA ALA A 104 -7.66 -4.06 -2.78
C ALA A 104 -7.61 -5.43 -3.47
N VAL A 105 -8.04 -5.51 -4.73
CA VAL A 105 -7.98 -6.75 -5.52
C VAL A 105 -6.53 -7.20 -5.72
N ILE A 106 -5.63 -6.28 -6.06
CA ILE A 106 -4.19 -6.59 -6.20
C ILE A 106 -3.61 -7.05 -4.85
N ALA A 107 -3.97 -6.40 -3.75
CA ALA A 107 -3.51 -6.79 -2.42
C ALA A 107 -3.99 -8.19 -2.02
N LEU A 108 -5.27 -8.51 -2.29
CA LEU A 108 -5.85 -9.84 -2.03
C LEU A 108 -5.27 -10.92 -2.94
N ALA A 109 -5.08 -10.61 -4.22
CA ALA A 109 -4.42 -11.50 -5.18
C ALA A 109 -2.98 -11.78 -4.75
N GLY A 110 -2.23 -10.75 -4.35
CA GLY A 110 -0.88 -10.91 -3.80
C GLY A 110 -0.87 -11.73 -2.50
N TRP A 111 -1.88 -11.57 -1.66
CA TRP A 111 -2.03 -12.40 -0.46
C TRP A 111 -2.25 -13.88 -0.81
N ALA A 112 -3.03 -14.19 -1.84
CA ALA A 112 -3.34 -15.56 -2.27
C ALA A 112 -2.20 -16.20 -3.11
N ALA A 113 -1.59 -15.45 -4.02
CA ALA A 113 -0.58 -15.93 -4.96
C ALA A 113 0.81 -16.11 -4.35
N PHE A 114 1.14 -15.40 -3.26
CA PHE A 114 2.43 -15.50 -2.59
C PHE A 114 2.32 -16.09 -1.18
N PRO A 115 1.92 -17.36 -1.02
CA PRO A 115 1.89 -18.02 0.28
C PRO A 115 3.29 -18.15 0.90
N GLY A 116 4.36 -18.10 0.09
CA GLY A 116 5.75 -18.08 0.57
C GLY A 116 6.09 -16.88 1.45
N VAL A 117 5.52 -15.70 1.18
CA VAL A 117 5.70 -14.50 2.02
C VAL A 117 5.01 -14.65 3.38
N ARG A 118 3.99 -15.52 3.48
CA ARG A 118 3.33 -15.84 4.77
C ARG A 118 4.22 -16.70 5.68
N ARG A 119 5.23 -17.37 5.11
CA ARG A 119 6.17 -18.29 5.78
C ARG A 119 7.58 -17.70 5.95
N MET A 120 7.80 -16.44 5.55
CA MET A 120 9.04 -15.72 5.85
C MET A 120 9.04 -15.39 7.35
N ASP A 121 9.56 -16.33 8.14
CA ASP A 121 9.72 -16.27 9.60
C ASP A 121 10.96 -15.46 10.00
#